data_AF-A0A2V7H6P8-F1
#
_entry.id   AF-A0A2V7H6P8-F1
#
_cell.length_a   1.000
_cell.length_b   1.000
_cell.length_c   1.000
_cell.angle_alpha   90.00
_cell.angle_beta   90.00
_cell.angle_gamma   90.00
#
_symmetry.space_group_name_H-M   'P 1'
#
loop_
_entity.id
_entity.type
_entity.pdbx_description
1 polymer ?
#
loop_
_entity_poly.entity_id
_entity_poly.type
_entity_poly.pdbx_seq_one_letter_code
_entity_poly.pdbx_strand_id
1 'polypeptide(L)'
;MSTLTLPRWFARTRSAGSAPAPSRASLRIGVPRVLNLWSTHQFWMGLFGALGVDPRNVVFSSDTSEEQGRQFGKGRGTVDCCYPVKCISGHYGELLFGQKQKLDVLFSPMIYTLPSFMSGHVARTLTCPRVMAAPENIKAGFIKERDVFAEAGIAYAAPFVSLDEPRLVPKQLFEGLRNVVPGLTAAETAHAVDAGYTALAAFNARLRRKSREVLEWCARENRACLLVLARPYHMDPGIGHEIEVDLQAYGYPVLWVQYAPVDDDLMAWAFGEDIRAGIVKSAFDIRDVWPSSYSSNTNEILWGAKFAARIPWIACVIRLSSYECGMDQPTYTPTQQIIERSGTLFFSFQDLDSTKPAGSVKIRVETITHYLDKYAADIIAKKKATAAAGCPLYAATA
;
A
#
# COMPACT_ATOMS: atom_id res chain seq x y z
N MET A 1 -16.33 50.36 -48.91
CA MET A 1 -16.88 50.53 -47.54
C MET A 1 -18.05 49.55 -47.43
N SER A 2 -17.77 48.32 -47.01
CA SER A 2 -18.05 47.77 -45.66
C SER A 2 -19.56 47.87 -45.34
N THR A 3 -20.30 46.76 -45.25
CA THR A 3 -20.16 45.77 -44.17
C THR A 3 -20.61 44.36 -44.60
N LEU A 4 -19.68 43.41 -44.60
CA LEU A 4 -19.97 41.97 -44.58
C LEU A 4 -20.47 41.62 -43.17
N THR A 5 -21.75 41.32 -43.03
CA THR A 5 -22.33 40.76 -41.80
C THR A 5 -21.82 39.33 -41.60
N LEU A 6 -21.02 39.11 -40.55
CA LEU A 6 -20.69 37.79 -40.02
C LEU A 6 -21.92 37.21 -39.30
N PRO A 7 -22.55 36.15 -39.85
CA PRO A 7 -22.93 35.04 -38.99
C PRO A 7 -22.66 33.71 -39.69
N ARG A 8 -21.40 33.28 -39.75
CA ARG A 8 -21.05 31.90 -40.14
C ARG A 8 -19.88 31.27 -39.39
N TRP A 9 -19.51 31.82 -38.23
CA TRP A 9 -18.45 31.27 -37.37
C TRP A 9 -18.97 30.39 -36.21
N PHE A 10 -20.29 30.23 -36.06
CA PHE A 10 -20.91 29.33 -35.07
C PHE A 10 -21.72 28.20 -35.72
N ALA A 11 -21.37 27.81 -36.94
CA ALA A 11 -21.81 26.50 -37.43
C ALA A 11 -21.04 25.44 -36.64
N ARG A 12 -21.68 24.87 -35.62
CA ARG A 12 -21.29 23.62 -34.98
C ARG A 12 -20.95 22.64 -36.09
N THR A 13 -19.67 22.41 -36.34
CA THR A 13 -19.22 21.20 -37.00
C THR A 13 -19.82 20.07 -36.16
N ARG A 14 -20.75 19.31 -36.75
CA ARG A 14 -21.16 18.03 -36.18
C ARG A 14 -19.85 17.30 -35.92
N SER A 15 -19.52 17.05 -34.67
CA SER A 15 -18.45 16.13 -34.33
C SER A 15 -18.76 14.87 -35.14
N ALA A 16 -17.87 14.51 -36.06
CA ALA A 16 -17.91 13.18 -36.65
C ALA A 16 -18.11 12.22 -35.48
N GLY A 17 -19.22 11.48 -35.48
CA GLY A 17 -19.55 10.57 -34.40
C GLY A 17 -18.31 9.75 -34.11
N SER A 18 -17.74 9.92 -32.92
CA SER A 18 -16.63 9.09 -32.49
C SER A 18 -17.07 7.66 -32.70
N ALA A 19 -16.31 6.89 -33.48
CA ALA A 19 -16.54 5.45 -33.57
C ALA A 19 -16.75 4.93 -32.14
N PRO A 20 -17.76 4.07 -31.90
CA PRO A 20 -17.99 3.53 -30.56
C PRO A 20 -16.65 2.97 -30.07
N ALA A 21 -16.27 3.35 -28.84
CA ALA A 21 -15.01 2.91 -28.26
C ALA A 21 -14.92 1.39 -28.43
N PRO A 22 -13.79 0.85 -28.92
CA PRO A 22 -13.65 -0.59 -29.09
C PRO A 22 -14.02 -1.28 -27.77
N SER A 23 -14.83 -2.33 -27.84
CA SER A 23 -15.22 -3.07 -26.64
C SER A 23 -13.98 -3.68 -26.01
N ARG A 24 -13.53 -3.11 -24.88
CA ARG A 24 -12.42 -3.62 -24.09
C ARG A 24 -12.88 -4.68 -23.08
N ALA A 25 -14.15 -5.10 -23.15
CA ALA A 25 -14.73 -6.08 -22.24
C ALA A 25 -14.03 -7.44 -22.31
N SER A 26 -13.47 -7.83 -23.46
CA SER A 26 -12.71 -9.07 -23.62
C SER A 26 -11.23 -8.95 -23.25
N LEU A 27 -10.71 -7.74 -23.01
CA LEU A 27 -9.30 -7.50 -22.72
C LEU A 27 -8.93 -8.06 -21.34
N ARG A 28 -7.92 -8.92 -21.28
CA ARG A 28 -7.44 -9.56 -20.06
C ARG A 28 -6.11 -9.01 -19.61
N ILE A 29 -6.10 -8.46 -18.39
CA ILE A 29 -4.96 -7.77 -17.80
C ILE A 29 -4.51 -8.56 -16.59
N GLY A 30 -3.30 -9.11 -16.64
CA GLY A 30 -2.64 -9.72 -15.48
C GLY A 30 -1.93 -8.66 -14.65
N VAL A 31 -2.14 -8.66 -13.34
CA VAL A 31 -1.53 -7.74 -12.39
C VAL A 31 -0.83 -8.56 -11.29
N PRO A 32 0.49 -8.40 -11.07
CA PRO A 32 1.17 -9.15 -10.02
C PRO A 32 0.72 -8.63 -8.65
N ARG A 33 0.34 -9.51 -7.73
CA ARG A 33 -0.13 -9.16 -6.39
C ARG A 33 1.04 -8.89 -5.44
N VAL A 34 1.82 -7.84 -5.72
CA VAL A 34 3.11 -7.59 -5.08
C VAL A 34 3.36 -6.13 -4.72
N LEU A 35 4.28 -5.91 -3.78
CA LEU A 35 4.82 -4.59 -3.46
C LEU A 35 3.72 -3.55 -3.19
N ASN A 36 3.83 -2.35 -3.77
CA ASN A 36 2.88 -1.26 -3.56
C ASN A 36 1.54 -1.46 -4.30
N LEU A 37 1.36 -2.53 -5.06
CA LEU A 37 0.03 -2.89 -5.57
C LEU A 37 -0.90 -3.26 -4.41
N TRP A 38 -0.40 -3.75 -3.29
CA TRP A 38 -1.20 -4.01 -2.09
C TRP A 38 -1.93 -2.76 -1.56
N SER A 39 -1.28 -1.59 -1.55
CA SER A 39 -1.91 -0.33 -1.13
C SER A 39 -2.59 0.44 -2.25
N THR A 40 -2.31 0.13 -3.52
CA THR A 40 -2.81 0.89 -4.68
C THR A 40 -3.78 0.11 -5.57
N HIS A 41 -4.06 -1.16 -5.30
CA HIS A 41 -4.90 -2.03 -6.15
C HIS A 41 -6.25 -1.41 -6.53
N GLN A 42 -6.92 -0.70 -5.63
CA GLN A 42 -8.20 -0.06 -5.93
C GLN A 42 -8.10 1.10 -6.93
N PHE A 43 -6.96 1.78 -6.98
CA PHE A 43 -6.69 2.76 -8.04
C PHE A 43 -6.71 2.08 -9.41
N TRP A 44 -6.01 0.94 -9.53
CA TRP A 44 -5.93 0.17 -10.77
C TRP A 44 -7.28 -0.46 -11.16
N MET A 45 -8.03 -0.97 -10.19
CA MET A 45 -9.39 -1.48 -10.44
C MET A 45 -10.33 -0.38 -10.94
N GLY A 46 -10.30 0.81 -10.33
CA GLY A 46 -11.10 1.95 -10.79
C GLY A 46 -10.68 2.43 -12.18
N LEU A 47 -9.37 2.50 -12.45
CA LEU A 47 -8.81 2.85 -13.75
C LEU A 47 -9.29 1.89 -14.85
N PHE A 48 -9.05 0.59 -14.69
CA PHE A 48 -9.41 -0.39 -15.72
C PHE A 48 -10.92 -0.52 -15.92
N GLY A 49 -11.70 -0.46 -14.84
CA GLY A 49 -13.15 -0.44 -14.92
C GLY A 49 -13.67 0.76 -15.72
N ALA A 50 -13.14 1.96 -15.47
CA ALA A 50 -13.50 3.18 -16.21
C ALA A 50 -13.03 3.16 -17.67
N LEU A 51 -11.95 2.44 -17.99
CA LEU A 51 -11.51 2.20 -19.36
C LEU A 51 -12.42 1.19 -20.10
N GLY A 52 -13.34 0.52 -19.42
CA GLY A 52 -14.26 -0.46 -20.00
C GLY A 52 -13.75 -1.89 -20.00
N VAL A 53 -12.75 -2.21 -19.17
CA VAL A 53 -12.30 -3.59 -18.92
C VAL A 53 -13.27 -4.24 -17.93
N ASP A 54 -13.73 -5.46 -18.23
CA ASP A 54 -14.54 -6.22 -17.28
C ASP A 54 -13.70 -6.54 -16.03
N PRO A 55 -14.18 -6.24 -14.80
CA PRO A 55 -13.42 -6.52 -13.58
C PRO A 55 -12.96 -7.98 -13.43
N ARG A 56 -13.68 -8.94 -14.02
CA ARG A 56 -13.32 -10.37 -14.01
C ARG A 56 -12.11 -10.68 -14.90
N ASN A 57 -11.78 -9.77 -15.82
CA ASN A 57 -10.64 -9.89 -16.71
C ASN A 57 -9.41 -9.13 -16.19
N VAL A 58 -9.51 -8.50 -15.02
CA VAL A 58 -8.33 -8.05 -14.25
C VAL A 58 -7.92 -9.19 -13.33
N VAL A 59 -6.90 -9.93 -13.74
CA VAL A 59 -6.44 -11.16 -13.07
C VAL A 59 -5.23 -10.85 -12.20
N PHE A 60 -5.39 -11.01 -10.88
CA PHE A 60 -4.25 -10.95 -9.97
C PHE A 60 -3.55 -12.32 -9.89
N SER A 61 -2.23 -12.32 -9.75
CA SER A 61 -1.48 -13.53 -9.37
C SER A 61 -1.91 -14.03 -7.99
N SER A 62 -1.62 -15.29 -7.67
CA SER A 62 -1.86 -15.85 -6.34
C SER A 62 -0.95 -15.20 -5.28
N ASP A 63 -1.23 -15.50 -4.01
CA ASP A 63 -0.37 -15.14 -2.89
C ASP A 63 1.04 -15.69 -3.08
N THR A 64 2.03 -14.96 -2.59
CA THR A 64 3.42 -15.41 -2.65
C THR A 64 3.55 -16.76 -1.96
N SER A 65 4.23 -17.72 -2.59
CA SER A 65 4.59 -18.99 -1.96
C SER A 65 5.90 -19.52 -2.51
N GLU A 66 6.58 -20.37 -1.74
CA GLU A 66 7.78 -21.06 -2.20
C GLU A 66 7.48 -21.87 -3.48
N GLU A 67 6.32 -22.52 -3.53
CA GLU A 67 5.91 -23.31 -4.69
C GLU A 67 5.70 -22.44 -5.94
N GLN A 68 5.05 -21.29 -5.81
CA GLN A 68 4.91 -20.33 -6.91
C GLN A 68 6.29 -19.86 -7.39
N GLY A 69 7.19 -19.48 -6.48
CA GLY A 69 8.56 -19.07 -6.82
C GLY A 69 9.35 -20.17 -7.52
N ARG A 70 9.24 -21.42 -7.03
CA ARG A 70 9.95 -22.59 -7.57
C ARG A 70 9.42 -23.01 -8.94
N GLN A 71 8.10 -23.03 -9.13
CA GLN A 71 7.47 -23.43 -10.39
C GLN A 71 7.65 -22.39 -11.49
N PHE A 72 7.45 -21.11 -11.15
CA PHE A 72 7.28 -20.05 -12.14
C PHE A 72 8.45 -19.05 -12.21
N GLY A 73 9.15 -18.82 -11.08
CA GLY A 73 10.23 -17.82 -10.97
C GLY A 73 11.65 -18.35 -11.15
N LYS A 74 11.86 -19.68 -11.11
CA LYS A 74 13.18 -20.30 -11.14
C LYS A 74 14.02 -19.84 -12.34
N GLY A 75 15.26 -19.40 -12.06
CA GLY A 75 16.23 -18.96 -13.06
C GLY A 75 15.99 -17.57 -13.65
N ARG A 76 14.94 -16.86 -13.22
CA ARG A 76 14.56 -15.54 -13.76
C ARG A 76 14.83 -14.38 -12.80
N GLY A 77 15.52 -14.65 -11.69
CA GLY A 77 16.03 -13.62 -10.80
C GLY A 77 17.15 -12.83 -11.47
N THR A 78 17.02 -11.50 -11.49
CA THR A 78 17.94 -10.61 -12.21
C THR A 78 18.87 -9.81 -11.30
N VAL A 79 18.48 -9.65 -10.03
CA VAL A 79 19.24 -8.87 -9.06
C VAL A 79 19.12 -9.49 -7.68
N ASP A 80 20.20 -9.41 -6.91
CA ASP A 80 20.16 -9.71 -5.49
C ASP A 80 19.57 -8.51 -4.72
N CYS A 81 18.31 -8.66 -4.32
CA CYS A 81 17.51 -7.64 -3.68
C CYS A 81 16.61 -8.19 -2.59
N CYS A 82 15.92 -7.29 -1.90
CA CYS A 82 15.00 -7.69 -0.84
C CYS A 82 14.01 -8.74 -1.32
N TYR A 83 13.68 -9.67 -0.43
CA TYR A 83 12.82 -10.82 -0.73
C TYR A 83 11.52 -10.45 -1.48
N PRO A 84 10.76 -9.41 -1.11
CA PRO A 84 9.54 -9.02 -1.82
C PRO A 84 9.74 -8.67 -3.30
N VAL A 85 10.90 -8.12 -3.67
CA VAL A 85 11.22 -7.82 -5.07
C VAL A 85 11.61 -9.09 -5.82
N LYS A 86 12.30 -10.04 -5.17
CA LYS A 86 12.60 -11.37 -5.73
C LYS A 86 11.31 -12.14 -6.06
N CYS A 87 10.28 -12.04 -5.22
CA CYS A 87 8.99 -12.71 -5.39
C CYS A 87 8.30 -12.40 -6.72
N ILE A 88 8.48 -11.19 -7.29
CA ILE A 88 7.84 -10.78 -8.56
C ILE A 88 8.12 -11.77 -9.69
N SER A 89 9.31 -12.40 -9.70
CA SER A 89 9.64 -13.42 -10.70
C SER A 89 8.65 -14.59 -10.70
N GLY A 90 8.20 -15.03 -9.52
CA GLY A 90 7.14 -16.04 -9.35
C GLY A 90 5.80 -15.53 -9.90
N HIS A 91 5.39 -14.33 -9.52
CA HIS A 91 4.11 -13.74 -9.97
C HIS A 91 4.06 -13.51 -11.48
N TYR A 92 5.14 -13.03 -12.10
CA TYR A 92 5.21 -12.89 -13.56
C TYR A 92 5.12 -14.24 -14.25
N GLY A 93 5.91 -15.22 -13.80
CA GLY A 93 5.85 -16.55 -14.40
C GLY A 93 4.48 -17.21 -14.22
N GLU A 94 3.81 -17.01 -13.08
CA GLU A 94 2.46 -17.55 -12.86
C GLU A 94 1.44 -16.87 -13.79
N LEU A 95 1.53 -15.56 -13.97
CA LEU A 95 0.67 -14.83 -14.90
C LEU A 95 0.92 -15.21 -16.36
N LEU A 96 2.15 -15.57 -16.72
CA LEU A 96 2.51 -15.99 -18.08
C LEU A 96 2.17 -17.46 -18.37
N PHE A 97 2.49 -18.36 -17.44
CA PHE A 97 2.49 -19.82 -17.69
C PHE A 97 1.43 -20.58 -16.88
N GLY A 98 0.96 -20.01 -15.77
CA GLY A 98 0.01 -20.67 -14.85
C GLY A 98 -1.46 -20.39 -15.16
N GLN A 99 -1.76 -19.50 -16.10
CA GLN A 99 -3.13 -19.09 -16.40
C GLN A 99 -3.84 -20.08 -17.32
N LYS A 100 -5.06 -20.49 -16.94
CA LYS A 100 -5.91 -21.37 -17.77
C LYS A 100 -6.31 -20.72 -19.10
N GLN A 101 -6.46 -19.41 -19.09
CA GLN A 101 -6.83 -18.61 -20.25
C GLN A 101 -5.77 -17.53 -20.40
N LYS A 102 -5.27 -17.40 -21.63
CA LYS A 102 -4.18 -16.47 -21.98
C LYS A 102 -4.56 -15.03 -21.62
N LEU A 103 -3.59 -14.27 -21.12
CA LEU A 103 -3.68 -12.82 -20.92
C LEU A 103 -3.41 -12.07 -22.21
N ASP A 104 -3.94 -10.86 -22.34
CA ASP A 104 -3.56 -9.95 -23.43
C ASP A 104 -2.43 -9.02 -22.99
N VAL A 105 -2.48 -8.61 -21.72
CA VAL A 105 -1.55 -7.65 -21.13
C VAL A 105 -1.03 -8.16 -19.79
N LEU A 106 0.28 -8.08 -19.55
CA LEU A 106 0.84 -8.15 -18.21
C LEU A 106 1.19 -6.73 -17.78
N PHE A 107 0.44 -6.23 -16.80
CA PHE A 107 0.52 -4.87 -16.29
C PHE A 107 1.26 -4.84 -14.95
N SER A 108 2.40 -4.15 -14.90
CA SER A 108 3.24 -4.02 -13.70
C SER A 108 3.83 -2.61 -13.61
N PRO A 109 3.13 -1.66 -12.96
CA PRO A 109 3.49 -0.24 -12.99
C PRO A 109 4.72 0.06 -12.14
N MET A 110 5.56 0.98 -12.63
CA MET A 110 6.68 1.55 -11.89
C MET A 110 6.19 2.72 -11.04
N ILE A 111 5.70 2.43 -9.84
CA ILE A 111 5.15 3.44 -8.92
C ILE A 111 6.29 4.21 -8.25
N TYR A 112 6.51 5.45 -8.68
CA TYR A 112 7.58 6.31 -8.18
C TYR A 112 7.26 6.96 -6.84
N THR A 113 6.03 7.45 -6.69
CA THR A 113 5.52 8.08 -5.47
C THR A 113 4.15 7.51 -5.12
N LEU A 114 3.79 7.58 -3.84
CA LEU A 114 2.53 7.10 -3.32
C LEU A 114 1.67 8.25 -2.79
N PRO A 115 0.33 8.19 -2.95
CA PRO A 115 -0.55 9.07 -2.20
C PRO A 115 -0.37 8.78 -0.71
N SER A 116 -0.26 9.84 0.09
CA SER A 116 -0.07 9.71 1.54
C SER A 116 -0.88 10.75 2.28
N PHE A 117 -1.25 10.42 3.52
CA PHE A 117 -1.88 11.35 4.46
C PHE A 117 -0.85 12.18 5.25
N MET A 118 0.44 11.89 5.05
CA MET A 118 1.54 12.54 5.75
C MET A 118 1.64 14.03 5.38
N SER A 119 1.86 14.91 6.37
CA SER A 119 1.90 16.37 6.18
C SER A 119 2.92 17.06 7.10
N GLY A 120 2.97 18.40 7.06
CA GLY A 120 3.90 19.19 7.87
C GLY A 120 5.26 19.34 7.18
N HIS A 121 6.30 18.74 7.75
CA HIS A 121 7.67 18.78 7.19
C HIS A 121 8.09 17.48 6.48
N VAL A 122 7.15 16.59 6.21
CA VAL A 122 7.41 15.39 5.43
C VAL A 122 7.85 15.80 4.03
N ALA A 123 9.08 15.47 3.66
CA ALA A 123 9.73 16.04 2.48
C ALA A 123 9.13 15.48 1.18
N ARG A 124 8.94 14.16 1.10
CA ARG A 124 8.38 13.46 -0.08
C ARG A 124 7.75 12.11 0.33
N THR A 125 7.00 11.52 -0.60
CA THR A 125 6.36 10.19 -0.45
C THR A 125 6.89 9.20 -1.49
N LEU A 126 8.21 9.20 -1.70
CA LEU A 126 8.88 8.34 -2.68
C LEU A 126 8.74 6.86 -2.30
N THR A 127 8.66 6.01 -3.31
CA THR A 127 8.77 4.57 -3.18
C THR A 127 10.25 4.16 -3.07
N CYS A 128 10.52 2.96 -2.53
CA CYS A 128 11.86 2.38 -2.60
C CYS A 128 12.36 2.34 -4.06
N PRO A 129 13.59 2.79 -4.36
CA PRO A 129 14.13 2.69 -5.72
C PRO A 129 14.12 1.25 -6.26
N ARG A 130 14.37 0.25 -5.38
CA ARG A 130 14.30 -1.16 -5.75
C ARG A 130 12.88 -1.62 -6.10
N VAL A 131 11.87 -1.12 -5.37
CA VAL A 131 10.45 -1.44 -5.62
C VAL A 131 9.95 -0.75 -6.89
N MET A 132 10.28 0.53 -7.08
CA MET A 132 9.88 1.28 -8.27
C MET A 132 10.50 0.69 -9.54
N ALA A 133 11.77 0.32 -9.50
CA ALA A 133 12.49 -0.25 -10.65
C ALA A 133 12.23 -1.75 -10.84
N ALA A 134 11.54 -2.41 -9.91
CA ALA A 134 11.32 -3.84 -9.93
C ALA A 134 10.66 -4.35 -11.22
N PRO A 135 9.65 -3.66 -11.80
CA PRO A 135 9.02 -4.11 -13.03
C PRO A 135 10.00 -4.33 -14.18
N GLU A 136 10.82 -3.32 -14.49
CA GLU A 136 11.82 -3.40 -15.58
C GLU A 136 12.99 -4.32 -15.24
N ASN A 137 13.43 -4.33 -13.98
CA ASN A 137 14.53 -5.20 -13.58
C ASN A 137 14.12 -6.68 -13.73
N ILE A 138 12.94 -7.07 -13.24
CA ILE A 138 12.49 -8.46 -13.31
C ILE A 138 12.13 -8.85 -14.75
N LYS A 139 11.56 -7.94 -15.54
CA LYS A 139 11.34 -8.14 -16.97
C LYS A 139 12.62 -8.55 -17.70
N ALA A 140 13.78 -8.00 -17.34
CA ALA A 140 15.07 -8.38 -17.92
C ALA A 140 15.33 -9.91 -17.84
N GLY A 141 14.86 -10.59 -16.79
CA GLY A 141 15.01 -12.03 -16.59
C GLY A 141 14.11 -12.86 -17.51
N PHE A 142 13.01 -12.27 -17.98
CA PHE A 142 12.08 -12.87 -18.93
C PHE A 142 12.40 -12.55 -20.39
N ILE A 143 13.41 -11.72 -20.66
CA ILE A 143 13.87 -11.38 -22.02
C ILE A 143 15.34 -11.77 -22.28
N LYS A 144 16.11 -12.11 -21.24
CA LYS A 144 17.56 -12.37 -21.32
C LYS A 144 17.92 -13.45 -22.35
N GLU A 145 17.23 -14.58 -22.31
CA GLU A 145 17.50 -15.71 -23.22
C GLU A 145 16.55 -15.71 -24.42
N ARG A 146 15.28 -15.40 -24.18
CA ARG A 146 14.20 -15.31 -25.16
C ARG A 146 13.19 -14.29 -24.69
N ASP A 147 12.53 -13.61 -25.61
CA ASP A 147 11.42 -12.71 -25.27
C ASP A 147 10.14 -13.52 -25.03
N VAL A 148 9.95 -13.96 -23.79
CA VAL A 148 8.83 -14.82 -23.43
C VAL A 148 7.48 -14.10 -23.53
N PHE A 149 7.47 -12.77 -23.41
CA PHE A 149 6.24 -11.98 -23.58
C PHE A 149 5.80 -11.99 -25.04
N ALA A 150 6.73 -11.76 -25.97
CA ALA A 150 6.46 -11.79 -27.40
C ALA A 150 6.06 -13.20 -27.87
N GLU A 151 6.75 -14.25 -27.42
CA GLU A 151 6.42 -15.65 -27.73
C GLU A 151 5.02 -16.03 -27.24
N ALA A 152 4.66 -15.60 -26.03
CA ALA A 152 3.31 -15.79 -25.50
C ALA A 152 2.26 -14.89 -26.19
N GLY A 153 2.69 -13.89 -26.97
CA GLY A 153 1.84 -12.86 -27.56
C GLY A 153 1.10 -12.05 -26.50
N ILE A 154 1.80 -11.69 -25.43
CA ILE A 154 1.31 -10.88 -24.29
C ILE A 154 2.04 -9.54 -24.32
N ALA A 155 1.31 -8.44 -24.29
CA ALA A 155 1.91 -7.11 -24.19
C ALA A 155 2.36 -6.84 -22.75
N TYR A 156 3.64 -6.53 -22.56
CA TYR A 156 4.15 -6.11 -21.25
C TYR A 156 4.01 -4.59 -21.09
N ALA A 157 3.33 -4.14 -20.03
CA ALA A 157 3.09 -2.73 -19.75
C ALA A 157 3.61 -2.36 -18.35
N ALA A 158 4.61 -1.50 -18.29
CA ALA A 158 5.17 -0.96 -17.05
C ALA A 158 5.23 0.57 -17.08
N PRO A 159 4.08 1.27 -17.03
CA PRO A 159 4.09 2.72 -17.01
C PRO A 159 4.78 3.24 -15.74
N PHE A 160 5.57 4.30 -15.91
CA PHE A 160 6.09 5.09 -14.79
C PHE A 160 5.00 6.02 -14.28
N VAL A 161 4.71 6.00 -12.98
CA VAL A 161 3.62 6.79 -12.40
C VAL A 161 4.01 7.46 -11.09
N SER A 162 3.67 8.74 -10.97
CA SER A 162 3.82 9.53 -9.74
C SER A 162 2.45 9.75 -9.09
N LEU A 163 1.99 8.80 -8.28
CA LEU A 163 0.61 8.84 -7.75
C LEU A 163 0.35 9.95 -6.72
N ASP A 164 1.39 10.59 -6.18
CA ASP A 164 1.26 11.81 -5.35
C ASP A 164 1.04 13.10 -6.17
N GLU A 165 1.17 13.03 -7.50
CA GLU A 165 1.01 14.15 -8.43
C GLU A 165 -0.16 13.91 -9.40
N PRO A 166 -1.43 14.01 -8.97
CA PRO A 166 -2.61 13.65 -9.79
C PRO A 166 -2.70 14.34 -11.15
N ARG A 167 -2.08 15.52 -11.30
CA ARG A 167 -2.06 16.26 -12.57
C ARG A 167 -1.13 15.62 -13.62
N LEU A 168 -0.10 14.89 -13.20
CA LEU A 168 0.85 14.23 -14.09
C LEU A 168 0.39 12.83 -14.50
N VAL A 169 -0.34 12.15 -13.62
CA VAL A 169 -0.76 10.74 -13.80
C VAL A 169 -1.50 10.47 -15.12
N PRO A 170 -2.46 11.31 -15.58
CA PRO A 170 -3.13 11.08 -16.86
C PRO A 170 -2.17 11.02 -18.04
N LYS A 171 -1.17 11.91 -18.09
CA LYS A 171 -0.17 11.94 -19.16
C LYS A 171 0.71 10.69 -19.09
N GLN A 172 1.23 10.39 -17.90
CA GLN A 172 2.11 9.24 -17.65
C GLN A 172 1.45 7.91 -18.03
N LEU A 173 0.19 7.70 -17.60
CA LEU A 173 -0.54 6.48 -17.93
C LEU A 173 -0.95 6.43 -19.39
N PHE A 174 -1.34 7.55 -20.00
CA PHE A 174 -1.66 7.58 -21.43
C PHE A 174 -0.44 7.18 -22.26
N GLU A 175 0.73 7.77 -22.00
CA GLU A 175 1.96 7.45 -22.71
C GLU A 175 2.37 5.98 -22.53
N GLY A 176 2.23 5.43 -21.33
CA GLY A 176 2.60 4.05 -21.03
C GLY A 176 1.57 2.98 -21.46
N LEU A 177 0.31 3.35 -21.71
CA LEU A 177 -0.76 2.40 -22.03
C LEU A 177 -1.33 2.53 -23.45
N ARG A 178 -1.14 3.65 -24.16
CA ARG A 178 -1.75 3.89 -25.48
C ARG A 178 -1.44 2.84 -26.55
N ASN A 179 -0.29 2.18 -26.45
CA ASN A 179 0.13 1.14 -27.39
C ASN A 179 -0.38 -0.26 -27.00
N VAL A 180 -0.91 -0.40 -25.79
CA VAL A 180 -1.29 -1.68 -25.17
C VAL A 180 -2.80 -1.78 -25.01
N VAL A 181 -3.46 -0.68 -24.70
CA VAL A 181 -4.92 -0.59 -24.56
C VAL A 181 -5.52 -0.08 -25.88
N PRO A 182 -6.33 -0.89 -26.59
CA PRO A 182 -6.86 -0.52 -27.90
C PRO A 182 -7.70 0.76 -27.87
N GLY A 183 -7.38 1.68 -28.79
CA GLY A 183 -8.13 2.93 -28.99
C GLY A 183 -8.11 3.88 -27.79
N LEU A 184 -7.16 3.74 -26.86
CA LEU A 184 -7.07 4.60 -25.69
C LEU A 184 -6.85 6.07 -26.11
N THR A 185 -7.68 6.97 -25.58
CA THR A 185 -7.51 8.41 -25.76
C THR A 185 -7.03 9.09 -24.47
N ALA A 186 -6.41 10.27 -24.60
CA ALA A 186 -5.98 11.06 -23.45
C ALA A 186 -7.17 11.50 -22.56
N ALA A 187 -8.31 11.80 -23.18
CA ALA A 187 -9.53 12.20 -22.46
C ALA A 187 -10.13 11.04 -21.65
N GLU A 188 -10.23 9.84 -22.25
CA GLU A 188 -10.64 8.63 -21.51
C GLU A 188 -9.67 8.32 -20.37
N THR A 189 -8.36 8.46 -20.61
CA THR A 189 -7.35 8.20 -19.59
C THR A 189 -7.50 9.14 -18.40
N ALA A 190 -7.71 10.44 -18.64
CA ALA A 190 -7.93 11.40 -17.58
C ALA A 190 -9.17 11.05 -16.73
N HIS A 191 -10.29 10.74 -17.38
CA HIS A 191 -11.50 10.31 -16.68
C HIS A 191 -11.28 9.03 -15.86
N ALA A 192 -10.57 8.05 -16.42
CA ALA A 192 -10.27 6.80 -15.74
C ALA A 192 -9.33 6.99 -14.54
N VAL A 193 -8.38 7.93 -14.63
CA VAL A 193 -7.51 8.29 -13.50
C VAL A 193 -8.31 8.88 -12.35
N ASP A 194 -9.26 9.77 -12.62
CA ASP A 194 -10.14 10.34 -11.59
C ASP A 194 -10.99 9.24 -10.92
N ALA A 195 -11.49 8.28 -11.71
CA ALA A 195 -12.21 7.12 -11.19
C ALA A 195 -11.30 6.24 -10.30
N GLY A 196 -10.04 6.02 -10.70
CA GLY A 196 -9.04 5.32 -9.90
C GLY A 196 -8.77 5.99 -8.56
N TYR A 197 -8.55 7.31 -8.54
CA TYR A 197 -8.35 8.06 -7.29
C TYR A 197 -9.59 8.00 -6.39
N THR A 198 -10.78 8.13 -6.97
CA THR A 198 -12.05 8.03 -6.23
C THR A 198 -12.20 6.66 -5.57
N ALA A 199 -11.90 5.57 -6.30
CA ALA A 199 -11.95 4.21 -5.78
C ALA A 199 -10.94 3.99 -4.65
N LEU A 200 -9.70 4.46 -4.81
CA LEU A 200 -8.66 4.36 -3.79
C LEU A 200 -9.02 5.16 -2.53
N ALA A 201 -9.52 6.38 -2.69
CA ALA A 201 -9.94 7.24 -1.57
C ALA A 201 -11.10 6.60 -0.79
N ALA A 202 -12.11 6.07 -1.49
CA ALA A 202 -13.25 5.39 -0.87
C ALA A 202 -12.82 4.14 -0.09
N PHE A 203 -11.93 3.34 -0.66
CA PHE A 203 -11.37 2.15 0.00
C PHE A 203 -10.59 2.52 1.27
N ASN A 204 -9.67 3.48 1.18
CA ASN A 204 -8.88 3.94 2.31
C ASN A 204 -9.76 4.51 3.41
N ALA A 205 -10.76 5.34 3.06
CA ALA A 205 -11.70 5.89 4.03
C ALA A 205 -12.50 4.78 4.74
N ARG A 206 -12.95 3.75 4.02
CA ARG A 206 -13.66 2.61 4.61
C ARG A 206 -12.78 1.83 5.59
N LEU A 207 -11.54 1.51 5.22
CA LEU A 207 -10.65 0.77 6.11
C LEU A 207 -10.21 1.58 7.33
N ARG A 208 -9.98 2.89 7.18
CA ARG A 208 -9.67 3.77 8.33
C ARG A 208 -10.83 3.88 9.30
N ARG A 209 -12.07 4.03 8.80
CA ARG A 209 -13.27 3.94 9.64
C ARG A 209 -13.33 2.60 10.37
N LYS A 210 -13.05 1.50 9.69
CA LYS A 210 -13.03 0.19 10.35
C LYS A 210 -11.97 0.08 11.44
N SER A 211 -10.78 0.61 11.22
CA SER A 211 -9.73 0.68 12.24
C SER A 211 -10.15 1.53 13.44
N ARG A 212 -10.90 2.61 13.21
CA ARG A 212 -11.45 3.47 14.26
C ARG A 212 -12.50 2.72 15.08
N GLU A 213 -13.45 2.05 14.43
CA GLU A 213 -14.44 1.19 15.10
C GLU A 213 -13.79 0.14 16.01
N VAL A 214 -12.67 -0.46 15.55
CA VAL A 214 -11.90 -1.42 16.35
C VAL A 214 -11.29 -0.76 17.59
N LEU A 215 -10.72 0.44 17.46
CA LEU A 215 -10.19 1.19 18.61
C LEU A 215 -11.29 1.62 19.58
N GLU A 216 -12.45 2.03 19.10
CA GLU A 216 -13.62 2.37 19.93
C GLU A 216 -14.16 1.13 20.66
N TRP A 217 -14.19 -0.02 19.99
CA TRP A 217 -14.51 -1.29 20.65
C TRP A 217 -13.49 -1.66 21.72
N CYS A 218 -12.19 -1.54 21.43
CA CYS A 218 -11.13 -1.72 22.42
C CYS A 218 -11.28 -0.77 23.61
N ALA A 219 -11.71 0.46 23.35
CA ALA A 219 -11.96 1.46 24.37
C ALA A 219 -13.10 1.10 25.31
N ARG A 220 -14.23 0.70 24.73
CA ARG A 220 -15.44 0.28 25.46
C ARG A 220 -15.22 -0.99 26.26
N GLU A 221 -14.59 -2.00 25.66
CA GLU A 221 -14.35 -3.29 26.30
C GLU A 221 -13.09 -3.30 27.17
N ASN A 222 -12.34 -2.19 27.19
CA ASN A 222 -11.03 -2.05 27.84
C ASN A 222 -10.05 -3.18 27.44
N ARG A 223 -10.03 -3.51 26.15
CA ARG A 223 -9.19 -4.58 25.56
C ARG A 223 -8.02 -4.00 24.79
N ALA A 224 -6.89 -4.69 24.83
CA ALA A 224 -5.73 -4.34 24.03
C ALA A 224 -5.90 -4.75 22.55
N CYS A 225 -5.33 -3.96 21.65
CA CYS A 225 -5.10 -4.30 20.26
C CYS A 225 -3.61 -4.19 19.92
N LEU A 226 -3.24 -4.78 18.78
CA LEU A 226 -1.90 -4.70 18.22
C LEU A 226 -1.88 -3.73 17.04
N LEU A 227 -0.76 -3.03 16.86
CA LEU A 227 -0.48 -2.29 15.63
C LEU A 227 0.69 -2.96 14.88
N VAL A 228 0.45 -3.32 13.63
CA VAL A 228 1.49 -3.80 12.71
C VAL A 228 2.14 -2.61 12.02
N LEU A 229 3.43 -2.43 12.28
CA LEU A 229 4.31 -1.51 11.56
C LEU A 229 5.06 -2.30 10.49
N ALA A 230 4.57 -2.23 9.27
CA ALA A 230 5.12 -2.99 8.16
C ALA A 230 4.90 -2.22 6.85
N ARG A 231 5.52 -2.68 5.77
CA ARG A 231 5.19 -2.24 4.41
C ARG A 231 3.92 -2.96 3.91
N PRO A 232 3.12 -2.36 3.00
CA PRO A 232 1.83 -2.91 2.58
C PRO A 232 1.90 -4.36 2.07
N TYR A 233 2.99 -4.74 1.40
CA TYR A 233 3.18 -6.07 0.86
C TYR A 233 3.40 -7.17 1.91
N HIS A 234 3.60 -6.83 3.18
CA HIS A 234 3.62 -7.84 4.24
C HIS A 234 2.22 -8.38 4.55
N MET A 235 1.15 -7.83 3.97
CA MET A 235 -0.17 -8.45 4.00
C MET A 235 -0.24 -9.72 3.11
N ASP A 236 0.80 -9.99 2.32
CA ASP A 236 0.93 -11.24 1.56
C ASP A 236 1.38 -12.38 2.49
N PRO A 237 0.66 -13.51 2.55
CA PRO A 237 0.99 -14.68 3.38
C PRO A 237 2.40 -15.25 3.19
N GLY A 238 2.98 -15.15 2.00
CA GLY A 238 4.33 -15.62 1.70
C GLY A 238 5.43 -14.63 2.05
N ILE A 239 5.08 -13.36 2.29
CA ILE A 239 6.03 -12.28 2.64
C ILE A 239 5.93 -11.90 4.13
N GLY A 240 4.71 -11.71 4.65
CA GLY A 240 4.48 -11.39 6.06
C GLY A 240 4.34 -12.59 6.98
N HIS A 241 4.25 -13.80 6.41
CA HIS A 241 4.17 -15.07 7.13
C HIS A 241 2.93 -15.25 8.02
N GLU A 242 1.89 -14.42 7.85
CA GLU A 242 0.60 -14.51 8.55
C GLU A 242 0.72 -14.39 10.09
N ILE A 243 1.80 -13.75 10.56
CA ILE A 243 2.07 -13.56 12.00
C ILE A 243 0.91 -12.84 12.69
N GLU A 244 0.33 -11.85 12.02
CA GLU A 244 -0.83 -11.12 12.48
C GLU A 244 -2.10 -11.98 12.56
N VAL A 245 -2.25 -12.98 11.68
CA VAL A 245 -3.39 -13.90 11.67
C VAL A 245 -3.30 -14.84 12.86
N ASP A 246 -2.10 -15.36 13.15
CA ASP A 246 -1.86 -16.18 14.33
C ASP A 246 -2.17 -15.40 15.61
N LEU A 247 -1.72 -14.14 15.72
CA LEU A 247 -2.03 -13.27 16.86
C LEU A 247 -3.54 -12.95 16.97
N GLN A 248 -4.22 -12.81 15.83
CA GLN A 248 -5.68 -12.62 15.80
C GLN A 248 -6.42 -13.87 16.29
N ALA A 249 -5.91 -15.07 16.01
CA ALA A 249 -6.48 -16.33 16.50
C ALA A 249 -6.44 -16.46 18.03
N TYR A 250 -5.48 -15.80 18.70
CA TYR A 250 -5.44 -15.66 20.16
C TYR A 250 -6.43 -14.62 20.72
N GLY A 251 -7.24 -14.00 19.86
CA GLY A 251 -8.32 -13.09 20.26
C GLY A 251 -7.92 -11.62 20.36
N TYR A 252 -6.76 -11.25 19.82
CA TYR A 252 -6.33 -9.85 19.80
C TYR A 252 -6.68 -9.16 18.47
N PRO A 253 -7.37 -8.01 18.49
CA PRO A 253 -7.57 -7.22 17.28
C PRO A 253 -6.23 -6.69 16.76
N VAL A 254 -6.06 -6.73 15.44
CA VAL A 254 -4.86 -6.25 14.77
C VAL A 254 -5.21 -5.10 13.82
N LEU A 255 -4.47 -4.00 13.94
CA LEU A 255 -4.53 -2.84 13.07
C LEU A 255 -3.26 -2.77 12.22
N TRP A 256 -3.38 -2.21 11.02
CA TRP A 256 -2.26 -1.95 10.12
C TRP A 256 -2.05 -0.45 9.95
N VAL A 257 -0.79 0.00 10.00
CA VAL A 257 -0.45 1.42 9.92
C VAL A 257 -0.97 2.12 8.66
N GLN A 258 -1.04 1.42 7.53
CA GLN A 258 -1.57 1.94 6.25
C GLN A 258 -3.01 2.45 6.37
N TYR A 259 -3.77 1.84 7.28
CA TYR A 259 -5.19 2.08 7.49
C TYR A 259 -5.48 2.55 8.93
N ALA A 260 -4.47 3.04 9.64
CA ALA A 260 -4.69 3.66 10.94
C ALA A 260 -5.65 4.86 10.79
N PRO A 261 -6.50 5.14 11.79
CA PRO A 261 -7.38 6.29 11.77
C PRO A 261 -6.59 7.60 11.66
N VAL A 262 -7.12 8.54 10.89
CA VAL A 262 -6.51 9.86 10.64
C VAL A 262 -7.50 10.99 10.90
N ASP A 263 -8.58 10.69 11.61
CA ASP A 263 -9.67 11.59 11.92
C ASP A 263 -9.21 12.79 12.75
N ASP A 264 -9.70 13.98 12.41
CA ASP A 264 -9.22 15.25 12.98
C ASP A 264 -9.37 15.31 14.51
N ASP A 265 -10.44 14.76 15.07
CA ASP A 265 -10.69 14.74 16.51
C ASP A 265 -9.70 13.85 17.26
N LEU A 266 -9.44 12.64 16.75
CA LEU A 266 -8.46 11.72 17.34
C LEU A 266 -7.04 12.27 17.19
N MET A 267 -6.72 12.85 16.04
CA MET A 267 -5.41 13.45 15.78
C MET A 267 -5.18 14.69 16.66
N ALA A 268 -6.19 15.54 16.82
CA ALA A 268 -6.13 16.70 17.71
C ALA A 268 -6.01 16.28 19.18
N TRP A 269 -6.70 15.22 19.60
CA TRP A 269 -6.57 14.67 20.95
C TRP A 269 -5.18 14.07 21.20
N ALA A 270 -4.68 13.24 20.28
CA ALA A 270 -3.43 12.50 20.46
C ALA A 270 -2.18 13.40 20.30
N PHE A 271 -2.19 14.37 19.40
CA PHE A 271 -1.01 15.18 19.06
C PHE A 271 -1.15 16.67 19.38
N GLY A 272 -2.32 17.13 19.84
CA GLY A 272 -2.62 18.56 20.00
C GLY A 272 -1.70 19.30 20.96
N GLU A 273 -1.24 18.64 22.03
CA GLU A 273 -0.26 19.24 22.96
C GLU A 273 1.08 19.50 22.29
N ASP A 274 1.61 18.53 21.55
CA ASP A 274 2.87 18.67 20.82
C ASP A 274 2.79 19.76 19.74
N ILE A 275 1.63 19.89 19.10
CA ILE A 275 1.35 20.95 18.11
C ILE A 275 1.33 22.32 18.80
N ARG A 276 0.62 22.46 19.93
CA ARG A 276 0.58 23.72 20.71
C ARG A 276 1.94 24.10 21.28
N ALA A 277 2.74 23.11 21.69
CA ALA A 277 4.10 23.31 22.17
C ALA A 277 5.11 23.60 21.04
N GLY A 278 4.70 23.51 19.77
CA GLY A 278 5.57 23.77 18.62
C GLY A 278 6.60 22.67 18.35
N ILE A 279 6.45 21.49 18.96
CA ILE A 279 7.34 20.33 18.74
C ILE A 279 7.14 19.78 17.32
N VAL A 280 5.89 19.76 16.86
CA VAL A 280 5.50 19.32 15.52
C VAL A 280 4.54 20.32 14.87
N LYS A 281 4.54 20.42 13.53
CA LYS A 281 3.59 21.32 12.83
C LYS A 281 2.20 20.73 12.62
N SER A 282 2.09 19.42 12.62
CA SER A 282 0.83 18.69 12.41
C SER A 282 0.90 17.32 13.06
N ALA A 283 -0.25 16.67 13.27
CA ALA A 283 -0.31 15.29 13.79
C ALA A 283 0.41 14.27 12.89
N PHE A 284 0.63 14.62 11.62
CA PHE A 284 1.29 13.78 10.63
C PHE A 284 2.75 14.17 10.38
N ASP A 285 3.31 15.07 11.20
CA ASP A 285 4.71 15.46 11.13
C ASP A 285 5.59 14.49 11.96
N ILE A 286 6.72 14.10 11.38
CA ILE A 286 7.68 13.16 11.97
C ILE A 286 9.09 13.74 12.05
N ARG A 287 9.27 15.04 11.76
CA ARG A 287 10.60 15.67 11.71
C ARG A 287 11.37 15.60 13.03
N ASP A 288 10.66 15.59 14.14
CA ASP A 288 11.18 15.44 15.50
C ASP A 288 11.93 14.12 15.72
N VAL A 289 11.51 13.05 15.03
CA VAL A 289 12.11 11.70 15.15
C VAL A 289 12.84 11.25 13.89
N TRP A 290 12.59 11.91 12.76
CA TRP A 290 13.10 11.49 11.45
C TRP A 290 13.31 12.67 10.48
N PRO A 291 14.55 13.17 10.37
CA PRO A 291 14.88 14.27 9.46
C PRO A 291 14.81 13.89 7.97
N SER A 292 15.06 12.62 7.63
CA SER A 292 15.19 12.13 6.24
C SER A 292 13.87 11.61 5.68
N SER A 293 12.80 12.41 5.75
CA SER A 293 11.41 12.02 5.49
C SER A 293 11.02 11.94 4.00
N TYR A 294 11.82 11.23 3.20
CA TYR A 294 11.62 11.14 1.73
C TYR A 294 10.78 9.95 1.27
N SER A 295 10.72 8.87 2.05
CA SER A 295 10.16 7.57 1.64
C SER A 295 8.81 7.30 2.28
N SER A 296 7.77 7.09 1.48
CA SER A 296 6.37 6.98 1.94
C SER A 296 6.18 5.93 3.03
N ASN A 297 6.51 4.66 2.78
CA ASN A 297 6.24 3.62 3.77
C ASN A 297 7.13 3.75 5.02
N THR A 298 8.35 4.27 4.86
CA THR A 298 9.25 4.57 5.98
C THR A 298 8.65 5.66 6.87
N ASN A 299 8.14 6.74 6.27
CA ASN A 299 7.49 7.83 6.97
C ASN A 299 6.26 7.32 7.74
N GLU A 300 5.43 6.48 7.11
CA GLU A 300 4.25 5.87 7.74
C GLU A 300 4.62 4.96 8.92
N ILE A 301 5.69 4.15 8.83
CA ILE A 301 6.17 3.33 9.95
C ILE A 301 6.52 4.19 11.18
N LEU A 302 7.25 5.29 10.96
CA LEU A 302 7.68 6.18 12.04
C LEU A 302 6.50 6.96 12.64
N TRP A 303 5.58 7.42 11.79
CA TRP A 303 4.33 8.01 12.26
C TRP A 303 3.48 7.02 13.03
N GLY A 304 3.37 5.77 12.55
CA GLY A 304 2.66 4.70 13.23
C GLY A 304 3.24 4.40 14.61
N ALA A 305 4.56 4.51 14.78
CA ALA A 305 5.20 4.40 16.08
C ALA A 305 4.75 5.52 17.03
N LYS A 306 4.73 6.77 16.54
CA LYS A 306 4.23 7.93 17.31
C LYS A 306 2.75 7.80 17.66
N PHE A 307 1.94 7.29 16.73
CA PHE A 307 0.53 7.02 16.94
C PHE A 307 0.32 5.94 18.01
N ALA A 308 0.96 4.78 17.89
CA ALA A 308 0.89 3.69 18.86
C ALA A 308 1.31 4.12 20.28
N ALA A 309 2.34 4.96 20.39
CA ALA A 309 2.79 5.49 21.68
C ALA A 309 1.70 6.32 22.39
N ARG A 310 0.80 6.97 21.64
CA ARG A 310 -0.23 7.88 22.15
C ARG A 310 -1.59 7.21 22.39
N ILE A 311 -1.92 6.17 21.62
CA ILE A 311 -3.21 5.48 21.78
C ILE A 311 -3.13 4.45 22.93
N PRO A 312 -3.95 4.59 23.99
CA PRO A 312 -3.84 3.73 25.17
C PRO A 312 -4.06 2.24 24.91
N TRP A 313 -4.98 1.90 24.02
CA TRP A 313 -5.36 0.52 23.73
C TRP A 313 -4.41 -0.22 22.80
N ILE A 314 -3.50 0.50 22.14
CA ILE A 314 -2.40 -0.13 21.41
C ILE A 314 -1.36 -0.54 22.45
N ALA A 315 -1.47 -1.75 22.97
CA ALA A 315 -0.60 -2.26 24.03
C ALA A 315 0.64 -3.00 23.48
N CYS A 316 0.62 -3.37 22.20
CA CYS A 316 1.72 -4.05 21.53
C CYS A 316 1.86 -3.58 20.09
N VAL A 317 3.11 -3.45 19.65
CA VAL A 317 3.50 -3.15 18.28
C VAL A 317 4.33 -4.29 17.72
N ILE A 318 3.93 -4.76 16.54
CA ILE A 318 4.67 -5.75 15.76
C ILE A 318 5.32 -5.07 14.57
N ARG A 319 6.64 -5.11 14.48
CA ARG A 319 7.40 -4.62 13.32
C ARG A 319 7.74 -5.78 12.40
N LEU A 320 7.38 -5.70 11.12
CA LEU A 320 7.75 -6.69 10.09
C LEU A 320 8.73 -6.11 9.08
N SER A 321 9.90 -6.72 8.92
CA SER A 321 10.89 -6.35 7.91
C SER A 321 11.30 -7.58 7.11
N SER A 322 11.33 -7.47 5.79
CA SER A 322 11.84 -8.53 4.92
C SER A 322 13.36 -8.54 4.85
N TYR A 323 13.92 -9.69 4.51
CA TYR A 323 15.35 -9.87 4.26
C TYR A 323 15.86 -8.86 3.23
N GLU A 324 17.05 -8.31 3.50
CA GLU A 324 17.74 -7.29 2.67
C GLU A 324 16.96 -5.98 2.45
N CYS A 325 16.01 -5.63 3.32
CA CYS A 325 15.30 -4.35 3.25
C CYS A 325 16.16 -3.18 3.79
N GLY A 326 17.03 -2.63 2.95
CA GLY A 326 17.93 -1.54 3.34
C GLY A 326 17.25 -0.24 3.82
N MET A 327 16.01 0.04 3.38
CA MET A 327 15.28 1.23 3.84
C MET A 327 14.63 1.06 5.22
N ASP A 328 14.45 -0.18 5.68
CA ASP A 328 13.86 -0.47 6.99
C ASP A 328 14.92 -0.44 8.09
N GLN A 329 16.17 -0.82 7.75
CA GLN A 329 17.29 -0.88 8.69
C GLN A 329 17.46 0.41 9.53
N PRO A 330 17.53 1.62 8.96
CA PRO A 330 17.76 2.82 9.76
C PRO A 330 16.52 3.25 10.57
N THR A 331 15.34 2.70 10.28
CA THR A 331 14.08 3.03 10.99
C THR A 331 13.89 2.20 12.27
N TYR A 332 14.67 1.14 12.44
CA TYR A 332 14.49 0.19 13.54
C TYR A 332 14.67 0.84 14.90
N THR A 333 15.83 1.46 15.14
CA THR A 333 16.16 2.08 16.42
C THR A 333 15.18 3.19 16.81
N PRO A 334 14.85 4.17 15.94
CA PRO A 334 13.85 5.18 16.28
C PRO A 334 12.48 4.57 16.61
N THR A 335 12.03 3.59 15.82
CA THR A 335 10.74 2.92 16.06
C THR A 335 10.73 2.23 17.42
N GLN A 336 11.75 1.41 17.70
CA GLN A 336 11.88 0.70 18.97
C GLN A 336 11.90 1.69 20.15
N GLN A 337 12.70 2.75 20.07
CA GLN A 337 12.83 3.74 21.13
C GLN A 337 11.52 4.49 21.40
N ILE A 338 10.74 4.84 20.37
CA ILE A 338 9.43 5.50 20.54
C ILE A 338 8.46 4.56 21.27
N ILE A 339 8.38 3.30 20.85
CA ILE A 339 7.44 2.33 21.41
C ILE A 339 7.81 1.95 22.85
N GLU A 340 9.06 1.56 23.10
CA GLU A 340 9.49 1.12 24.44
C GLU A 340 9.42 2.24 25.47
N ARG A 341 9.78 3.48 25.10
CA ARG A 341 9.65 4.64 26.02
C ARG A 341 8.21 4.96 26.38
N SER A 342 7.24 4.63 25.52
CA SER A 342 5.82 4.78 25.83
C SER A 342 5.29 3.68 26.76
N GLY A 343 6.12 2.70 27.14
CA GLY A 343 5.71 1.54 27.92
C GLY A 343 4.91 0.50 27.11
N THR A 344 4.83 0.64 25.79
CA THR A 344 4.17 -0.31 24.89
C THR A 344 5.10 -1.48 24.61
N LEU A 345 4.55 -2.70 24.49
CA LEU A 345 5.34 -3.86 24.05
C LEU A 345 5.79 -3.68 22.61
N PHE A 346 7.06 -3.99 22.33
CA PHE A 346 7.63 -3.96 20.99
C PHE A 346 8.20 -5.32 20.64
N PHE A 347 7.74 -5.90 19.52
CA PHE A 347 8.32 -7.11 18.96
C PHE A 347 8.62 -6.90 17.49
N SER A 348 9.75 -7.43 17.03
CA SER A 348 10.18 -7.28 15.64
C SER A 348 10.50 -8.61 14.99
N PHE A 349 9.87 -8.87 13.84
CA PHE A 349 10.21 -9.97 12.95
C PHE A 349 11.04 -9.40 11.81
N GLN A 350 12.35 -9.63 11.92
CA GLN A 350 13.34 -9.18 10.95
C GLN A 350 13.63 -10.32 9.98
N ASP A 351 14.13 -9.95 8.81
CA ASP A 351 14.62 -10.89 7.80
C ASP A 351 13.60 -11.94 7.36
N LEU A 352 12.34 -11.53 7.22
CA LEU A 352 11.31 -12.38 6.62
C LEU A 352 11.67 -12.70 5.17
N ASP A 353 11.80 -14.00 4.88
CA ASP A 353 12.23 -14.53 3.59
C ASP A 353 11.40 -15.76 3.17
N SER A 354 11.88 -16.50 2.17
CA SER A 354 11.21 -17.71 1.65
C SER A 354 11.18 -18.89 2.63
N THR A 355 12.02 -18.91 3.66
CA THR A 355 12.14 -20.08 4.55
C THR A 355 10.94 -20.27 5.47
N LYS A 356 10.16 -19.21 5.71
CA LYS A 356 8.94 -19.17 6.56
C LYS A 356 9.06 -20.12 7.76
N PRO A 357 9.95 -19.84 8.74
CA PRO A 357 10.28 -20.78 9.82
C PRO A 357 9.12 -20.90 10.83
N ALA A 358 8.10 -21.69 10.49
CA ALA A 358 6.83 -21.76 11.21
C ALA A 358 6.98 -22.11 12.70
N GLY A 359 7.91 -23.02 13.05
CA GLY A 359 8.17 -23.38 14.45
C GLY A 359 8.68 -22.21 15.29
N SER A 360 9.61 -21.41 14.73
CA SER A 360 10.14 -20.22 15.40
C SER A 360 9.07 -19.13 15.52
N VAL A 361 8.31 -18.90 14.45
CA VAL A 361 7.19 -17.94 14.46
C VAL A 361 6.17 -18.30 15.53
N LYS A 362 5.77 -19.57 15.61
CA LYS A 362 4.80 -20.07 16.60
C LYS A 362 5.25 -19.78 18.04
N ILE A 363 6.49 -20.14 18.41
CA ILE A 363 7.03 -19.90 19.75
C ILE A 363 7.02 -18.40 20.09
N ARG A 364 7.34 -17.56 19.09
CA ARG A 364 7.33 -16.10 19.27
C ARG A 364 5.90 -15.56 19.44
N VAL A 365 4.92 -16.05 18.69
CA VAL A 365 3.51 -15.68 18.87
C VAL A 365 2.99 -16.08 20.25
N GLU A 366 3.32 -17.29 20.71
CA GLU A 366 2.98 -17.76 22.07
C GLU A 366 3.62 -16.85 23.14
N THR A 367 4.88 -16.45 22.92
CA THR A 367 5.57 -15.51 23.80
C THR A 367 4.87 -14.15 23.82
N ILE A 368 4.55 -13.58 22.66
CA ILE A 368 3.87 -12.27 22.56
C ILE A 368 2.52 -12.32 23.29
N THR A 369 1.77 -13.39 23.10
CA THR A 369 0.49 -13.64 23.77
C THR A 369 0.65 -13.68 25.29
N HIS A 370 1.63 -14.41 25.80
CA HIS A 370 1.93 -14.45 27.24
C HIS A 370 2.23 -13.06 27.83
N TYR A 371 3.02 -12.24 27.13
CA TYR A 371 3.32 -10.88 27.58
C TYR A 371 2.09 -9.97 27.51
N LEU A 372 1.26 -10.10 26.48
CA LEU A 372 0.01 -9.36 26.38
C LEU A 372 -0.94 -9.71 27.53
N ASP A 373 -1.15 -11.00 27.82
CA ASP A 373 -2.01 -11.45 28.93
C ASP A 373 -1.55 -10.88 30.27
N LYS A 374 -0.24 -10.79 30.48
CA LYS A 374 0.36 -10.34 31.74
C LYS A 374 0.41 -8.82 31.90
N TYR A 375 0.69 -8.07 30.82
CA TYR A 375 1.06 -6.66 30.92
C TYR A 375 0.08 -5.70 30.24
N ALA A 376 -0.82 -6.16 29.37
CA ALA A 376 -1.67 -5.27 28.57
C ALA A 376 -2.55 -4.35 29.43
N ALA A 377 -3.17 -4.87 30.49
CA ALA A 377 -4.02 -4.08 31.38
C ALA A 377 -3.26 -2.93 32.06
N ASP A 378 -2.05 -3.22 32.56
CA ASP A 378 -1.18 -2.22 33.20
C ASP A 378 -0.70 -1.17 32.20
N ILE A 379 -0.36 -1.58 30.96
CA ILE A 379 0.04 -0.67 29.89
C ILE A 379 -1.11 0.30 29.56
N ILE A 380 -2.32 -0.24 29.38
CA ILE A 380 -3.53 0.56 29.12
C ILE A 380 -3.76 1.54 30.28
N ALA A 381 -3.69 1.08 31.53
CA ALA A 381 -3.91 1.91 32.71
C ALA A 381 -2.88 3.06 32.81
N LYS A 382 -1.59 2.76 32.62
CA LYS A 382 -0.52 3.77 32.63
C LYS A 382 -0.70 4.81 31.53
N LYS A 383 -0.98 4.36 30.30
CA LYS A 383 -1.22 5.28 29.18
C LYS A 383 -2.46 6.14 29.39
N LYS A 384 -3.55 5.57 29.93
CA LYS A 384 -4.76 6.34 30.28
C LYS A 384 -4.48 7.41 31.34
N ALA A 385 -3.62 7.11 32.31
CA ALA A 385 -3.26 8.06 33.37
C ALA A 385 -2.46 9.27 32.86
N THR A 386 -1.69 9.10 31.77
CA THR A 386 -0.90 10.18 31.16
C THR A 386 -1.56 10.82 29.94
N ALA A 387 -2.65 10.24 29.43
CA ALA A 387 -3.32 10.74 28.23
C ALA A 387 -4.16 11.98 28.53
N ALA A 388 -4.31 12.85 27.53
CA ALA A 388 -5.19 14.02 27.61
C ALA A 388 -6.63 13.61 27.94
N ALA A 389 -7.34 14.45 28.69
CA ALA A 389 -8.76 14.24 28.97
C ALA A 389 -9.61 14.28 27.68
N GLY A 390 -10.81 13.68 27.71
CA GLY A 390 -11.76 13.76 26.60
C GLY A 390 -11.38 12.93 25.37
N CYS A 391 -10.85 11.72 25.56
CA CYS A 391 -10.50 10.83 24.44
C CYS A 391 -11.74 10.52 23.58
N PRO A 392 -11.71 10.81 22.26
CA PRO A 392 -12.87 10.63 21.39
C PRO A 392 -13.22 9.15 21.16
N LEU A 393 -12.33 8.21 21.50
CA LEU A 393 -12.58 6.77 21.37
C LEU A 393 -13.62 6.24 22.39
N TYR A 394 -13.95 7.00 23.44
CA TYR A 394 -15.06 6.68 24.34
C TYR A 394 -16.42 7.19 23.84
N ALA A 395 -16.41 8.15 22.91
CA ALA A 395 -17.63 8.67 22.32
C ALA A 395 -18.11 7.68 21.26
N ALA A 396 -18.83 6.64 21.70
CA ALA A 396 -19.64 5.86 20.79
C ALA A 396 -20.64 6.83 20.15
N THR A 397 -20.57 6.96 18.82
CA THR A 397 -21.67 7.48 18.04
C THR A 397 -22.89 6.61 18.34
N ALA A 398 -23.90 7.23 18.96
CA ALA A 398 -25.21 6.64 19.16
C ALA A 398 -25.91 6.34 17.83
#